data_AF-A0A5N9AZS5-F1
#
_entry.id   AF-A0A5N9AZS5-F1
#
_cell.length_a   1.000
_cell.length_b   1.000
_cell.length_c   1.000
_cell.angle_alpha   90.00
_cell.angle_beta   90.00
_cell.angle_gamma   90.00
#
_symmetry.space_group_name_H-M   'P 1'
#
loop_
_entity.id
_entity.type
_entity.pdbx_description
1 polymer ?
#
loop_
_entity_poly.entity_id
_entity_poly.type
_entity_poly.pdbx_seq_one_letter_code
_entity_poly.pdbx_strand_id
1 'polypeptide(L)'
;MVSQKYSKDEVVEDSVSVLNEFQSMPRRTKSHDGKMVCPKCSSFMTMGYDEPECISCGYADYAFTGIKKRLNKRLISSATKHIFRYIGPYPNLFEKLAYVKVVRVGHRAVFAVTCPFCGDGMEQFVLSGKRGDKNEKRYFCGVGHRVSITPRPEGSFGWK
;
A
#
# COMPACT_ATOMS: atom_id res chain seq x y z
N MET A 1 -4.49 -59.53 -42.96
CA MET A 1 -4.82 -59.57 -41.52
C MET A 1 -3.78 -58.71 -40.80
N VAL A 2 -4.02 -57.61 -40.10
CA VAL A 2 -5.17 -56.75 -39.79
C VAL A 2 -4.55 -55.37 -39.52
N SER A 3 -5.04 -54.31 -40.17
CA SER A 3 -4.76 -52.92 -39.79
C SER A 3 -5.48 -52.59 -38.48
N GLN A 4 -4.77 -52.03 -37.50
CA GLN A 4 -5.41 -51.39 -36.35
C GLN A 4 -5.10 -49.90 -36.36
N LYS A 5 -6.18 -49.15 -36.58
CA LYS A 5 -6.28 -47.70 -36.57
C LYS A 5 -6.22 -47.26 -35.10
N TYR A 6 -5.34 -46.31 -34.76
CA TYR A 6 -5.44 -45.61 -33.48
C TYR A 6 -6.51 -44.53 -33.61
N SER A 7 -7.59 -44.69 -32.83
CA SER A 7 -8.69 -43.76 -32.70
C SER A 7 -8.24 -42.56 -31.86
N LYS A 8 -8.49 -41.35 -32.36
CA LYS A 8 -8.59 -40.13 -31.54
C LYS A 8 -9.93 -40.22 -30.83
N ASP A 9 -9.91 -40.06 -29.51
CA ASP A 9 -10.95 -39.51 -28.63
C ASP A 9 -10.63 -40.00 -27.19
N GLU A 10 -11.00 -39.21 -26.17
CA GLU A 10 -10.73 -39.42 -24.73
C GLU A 10 -9.44 -38.81 -24.15
N VAL A 11 -9.29 -37.48 -24.25
CA VAL A 11 -8.61 -36.69 -23.20
C VAL A 11 -9.37 -35.38 -23.00
N VAL A 12 -10.57 -35.46 -22.41
CA VAL A 12 -11.33 -34.26 -22.04
C VAL A 12 -12.09 -34.56 -20.74
N GLU A 13 -11.47 -34.40 -19.57
CA GLU A 13 -12.25 -34.23 -18.33
C GLU A 13 -11.51 -33.62 -17.12
N ASP A 14 -10.18 -33.42 -17.15
CA ASP A 14 -9.44 -32.84 -15.99
C ASP A 14 -9.20 -31.32 -16.03
N SER A 15 -9.70 -30.61 -17.04
CA SER A 15 -9.42 -29.17 -17.22
C SER A 15 -10.46 -28.23 -16.60
N VAL A 16 -11.56 -28.74 -16.05
CA VAL A 16 -12.68 -27.92 -15.55
C VAL A 16 -12.53 -27.53 -14.07
N SER A 17 -11.78 -28.29 -13.27
CA SER A 17 -11.58 -28.00 -11.84
C SER A 17 -10.60 -26.84 -11.60
N VAL A 18 -9.58 -26.67 -12.45
CA VAL A 18 -8.58 -25.59 -12.31
C VAL A 18 -9.15 -24.22 -12.69
N LEU A 19 -10.23 -24.17 -13.48
CA LEU A 19 -10.87 -22.91 -13.90
C LEU A 19 -11.85 -22.34 -12.86
N ASN A 20 -12.25 -23.12 -11.85
CA ASN A 20 -13.22 -22.67 -10.85
C ASN A 20 -12.61 -21.98 -9.63
N GLU A 21 -11.32 -22.17 -9.33
CA GLU A 21 -10.66 -21.42 -8.24
C GLU A 21 -10.31 -19.98 -8.62
N PHE A 22 -10.07 -19.70 -9.92
CA PHE A 22 -9.87 -18.34 -10.42
C PHE A 22 -11.12 -17.45 -10.35
N GLN A 23 -12.29 -18.02 -10.04
CA GLN A 23 -13.54 -17.25 -9.94
C GLN A 23 -13.77 -16.64 -8.55
N SER A 24 -12.93 -16.96 -7.55
CA SER A 24 -13.02 -16.38 -6.21
C SER A 24 -12.18 -15.11 -6.01
N MET A 25 -11.42 -14.67 -7.01
CA MET A 25 -10.78 -13.36 -6.95
C MET A 25 -11.81 -12.26 -7.24
N PRO A 26 -11.90 -11.20 -6.40
CA PRO A 26 -12.82 -10.10 -6.68
C PRO A 26 -12.46 -9.49 -8.04
N ARG A 27 -13.29 -9.79 -9.04
CA ARG A 27 -13.17 -9.23 -10.39
C ARG A 27 -13.51 -7.75 -10.32
N ARG A 28 -12.54 -6.94 -10.79
CA ARG A 28 -12.71 -5.58 -11.33
C ARG A 28 -13.79 -4.73 -10.65
N THR A 29 -13.40 -3.94 -9.67
CA THR A 29 -13.94 -2.58 -9.60
C THR A 29 -13.00 -1.70 -10.40
N LYS A 30 -13.39 -1.35 -11.64
CA LYS A 30 -12.85 -0.14 -12.26
C LYS A 30 -12.92 0.92 -11.17
N SER A 31 -11.80 1.56 -10.83
CA SER A 31 -11.76 2.68 -9.90
C SER A 31 -12.56 3.82 -10.57
N HIS A 32 -13.88 3.75 -10.46
CA HIS A 32 -14.84 4.52 -11.23
C HIS A 32 -14.80 6.01 -10.89
N ASP A 33 -13.96 6.41 -9.94
CA ASP A 33 -13.88 7.79 -9.46
C ASP A 33 -12.43 8.28 -9.33
N GLY A 34 -11.43 7.73 -10.03
CA GLY A 34 -10.03 8.19 -9.87
C GLY A 34 -9.50 8.13 -8.42
N LYS A 35 -10.20 7.40 -7.54
CA LYS A 35 -9.88 7.23 -6.12
C LYS A 35 -8.94 6.04 -6.00
N MET A 36 -7.67 6.32 -5.65
CA MET A 36 -6.63 5.32 -5.42
C MET A 36 -6.86 4.58 -4.09
N VAL A 37 -7.81 3.66 -4.06
CA VAL A 37 -8.18 2.88 -2.87
C VAL A 37 -8.05 1.39 -3.15
N CYS A 38 -7.45 0.66 -2.21
CA CYS A 38 -7.15 -0.75 -2.33
C CYS A 38 -8.41 -1.61 -2.18
N PRO A 39 -8.70 -2.53 -3.13
CA PRO A 39 -9.85 -3.42 -3.05
C PRO A 39 -9.72 -4.48 -1.93
N LYS A 40 -8.50 -4.78 -1.45
CA LYS A 40 -8.29 -5.79 -0.40
C LYS A 40 -8.47 -5.27 1.02
N CYS A 41 -8.08 -4.03 1.30
CA CYS A 41 -8.04 -3.51 2.67
C CYS A 41 -8.58 -2.08 2.81
N SER A 42 -9.19 -1.54 1.75
CA SER A 42 -9.75 -0.18 1.68
C SER A 42 -8.77 0.94 2.04
N SER A 43 -7.48 0.62 2.12
CA SER A 43 -6.41 1.59 2.37
C SER A 43 -6.05 2.31 1.07
N PHE A 44 -5.52 3.53 1.16
CA PHE A 44 -5.05 4.25 -0.02
C PHE A 44 -3.93 3.49 -0.74
N MET A 45 -3.98 3.51 -2.06
CA MET A 45 -2.92 3.04 -2.94
C MET A 45 -2.05 4.23 -3.33
N THR A 46 -0.75 3.99 -3.42
CA THR A 46 0.27 4.97 -3.80
C THR A 46 0.85 4.55 -5.14
N MET A 47 1.18 5.50 -6.02
CA MET A 47 1.90 5.14 -7.26
C MET A 47 3.30 4.66 -6.90
N GLY A 48 3.61 3.42 -7.27
CA GLY A 48 4.96 2.86 -7.30
C GLY A 48 5.73 3.37 -8.52
N TYR A 49 6.58 2.52 -9.11
CA TYR A 49 7.38 2.90 -10.29
C TYR A 49 6.50 3.04 -11.54
N ASP A 50 5.73 2.00 -11.86
CA ASP A 50 4.83 1.98 -13.03
C ASP A 50 3.34 1.81 -12.67
N GLU A 51 3.05 1.34 -11.46
CA GLU A 51 1.73 0.84 -11.07
C GLU A 51 1.33 1.31 -9.66
N PRO A 52 0.03 1.42 -9.34
CA PRO A 52 -0.40 1.74 -7.99
C PRO A 52 -0.29 0.52 -7.08
N GLU A 53 0.33 0.72 -5.92
CA GLU A 53 0.60 -0.28 -4.91
C GLU A 53 -0.01 0.13 -3.57
N CYS A 54 -0.61 -0.83 -2.86
CA CYS A 54 -1.10 -0.63 -1.52
C CYS A 54 -0.01 -0.92 -0.50
N ILE A 55 0.53 0.14 0.11
CA ILE A 55 1.55 0.05 1.16
C ILE A 55 1.06 -0.77 2.37
N SER A 56 -0.26 -0.79 2.63
CA SER A 56 -0.84 -1.47 3.80
C SER A 56 -1.09 -2.97 3.62
N CYS A 57 -1.12 -3.51 2.41
CA CYS A 57 -1.34 -4.96 2.22
C CYS A 57 -0.49 -5.61 1.12
N GLY A 58 0.25 -4.81 0.35
CA GLY A 58 1.06 -5.27 -0.78
C GLY A 58 0.27 -5.56 -2.05
N TYR A 59 -1.01 -5.21 -2.10
CA TYR A 59 -1.80 -5.32 -3.34
C TYR A 59 -1.30 -4.33 -4.40
N ALA A 60 -0.94 -4.83 -5.58
CA ALA A 60 -0.65 -4.02 -6.77
C ALA A 60 -1.77 -4.20 -7.80
N ASP A 61 -2.18 -3.11 -8.46
CA ASP A 61 -3.17 -3.16 -9.54
C ASP A 61 -2.47 -3.20 -10.91
N TYR A 62 -2.14 -4.41 -11.35
CA TYR A 62 -1.55 -4.68 -12.67
C TYR A 62 -2.48 -4.34 -13.84
N ALA A 63 -3.77 -4.09 -13.59
CA ALA A 63 -4.72 -3.70 -14.63
C ALA A 63 -4.75 -2.18 -14.86
N PHE A 64 -3.97 -1.40 -14.11
CA PHE A 64 -3.88 0.05 -14.22
C PHE A 64 -3.17 0.47 -15.51
N THR A 65 -3.91 1.02 -16.47
CA THR A 65 -3.37 1.55 -17.74
C THR A 65 -3.21 3.09 -17.75
N GLY A 66 -3.26 3.73 -16.57
CA GLY A 66 -3.34 5.18 -16.41
C GLY A 66 -1.99 5.90 -16.50
N ILE A 67 -1.35 5.93 -17.67
CA ILE A 67 -0.16 6.75 -17.89
C ILE A 67 -0.58 8.21 -18.15
N LYS A 68 -0.76 8.99 -17.07
CA LYS A 68 -0.42 10.42 -17.09
C LYS A 68 0.73 10.60 -16.13
N LYS A 69 1.96 10.51 -16.66
CA LYS A 69 3.23 10.69 -15.94
C LYS A 69 3.25 12.03 -15.20
N ARG A 70 2.73 12.07 -13.98
CA ARG A 70 3.20 13.00 -12.97
C ARG A 70 4.31 12.26 -12.22
N LEU A 71 5.53 12.41 -12.74
CA LEU A 71 6.76 12.09 -12.03
C LEU A 71 6.75 12.86 -10.71
N ASN A 72 6.17 12.27 -9.67
CA ASN A 72 6.33 12.75 -8.31
C ASN A 72 7.77 12.42 -7.92
N LYS A 73 8.68 13.38 -8.13
CA LYS A 73 10.12 13.37 -7.72
C LYS A 73 10.36 13.13 -6.22
N ARG A 74 9.36 12.69 -5.44
CA ARG A 74 9.35 12.76 -3.97
C ARG A 74 9.17 11.41 -3.28
N LEU A 75 8.95 10.32 -4.00
CA LEU A 75 8.88 8.98 -3.44
C LEU A 75 10.09 8.16 -3.93
N ILE A 76 11.06 7.95 -3.05
CA ILE A 76 12.14 6.99 -3.27
C ILE A 76 11.82 5.80 -2.37
N SER A 77 11.16 4.77 -2.91
CA SER A 77 10.97 3.50 -2.20
C SER A 77 12.22 2.64 -2.40
N SER A 78 12.82 2.17 -1.30
CA SER A 78 13.87 1.16 -1.34
C SER A 78 13.43 -0.02 -0.48
N ALA A 79 13.01 -1.09 -1.15
CA ALA A 79 12.59 -2.41 -0.64
C ALA A 79 11.49 -2.43 0.44
N THR A 80 11.73 -1.86 1.63
CA THR A 80 10.78 -1.85 2.77
C THR A 80 10.83 -0.55 3.59
N LYS A 81 11.80 0.34 3.32
CA LYS A 81 11.92 1.65 3.97
C LYS A 81 11.32 2.72 3.06
N HIS A 82 10.28 3.36 3.57
CA HIS A 82 9.62 4.50 2.96
C HIS A 82 10.12 5.78 3.64
N ILE A 83 10.28 6.83 2.84
CA ILE A 83 10.68 8.15 3.33
C ILE A 83 9.46 9.06 3.23
N PHE A 84 8.94 9.50 4.37
CA PHE A 84 7.86 10.48 4.40
C PHE A 84 8.46 11.88 4.60
N ARG A 85 7.98 12.82 3.79
CA ARG A 85 8.37 14.24 3.86
C ARG A 85 7.43 15.00 4.77
N TYR A 86 7.95 16.08 5.35
CA TYR A 86 7.16 16.96 6.20
C TYR A 86 6.09 17.71 5.40
N ILE A 87 4.90 17.85 5.97
CA ILE A 87 3.73 18.45 5.30
C ILE A 87 3.02 19.52 6.14
N GLY A 88 3.54 19.80 7.34
CA GLY A 88 2.95 20.80 8.23
C GLY A 88 3.33 22.24 7.85
N PRO A 89 2.94 23.23 8.68
CA PRO A 89 3.09 24.65 8.39
C PRO A 89 4.52 25.18 8.56
N TYR A 90 5.36 24.47 9.33
CA TYR A 90 6.69 24.94 9.70
C TYR A 90 7.77 24.63 8.64
N PRO A 91 8.33 25.63 7.94
CA PRO A 91 9.24 25.41 6.82
C PRO A 91 10.60 24.83 7.24
N ASN A 92 11.06 25.12 8.46
CA ASN A 92 12.30 24.58 9.03
C ASN A 92 12.30 23.04 9.18
N LEU A 93 11.13 22.39 9.10
CA LEU A 93 11.00 20.94 9.16
C LEU A 93 10.95 20.29 7.76
N PHE A 94 10.96 21.07 6.68
CA PHE A 94 10.82 20.53 5.31
C PHE A 94 11.95 19.58 4.91
N GLU A 95 13.16 19.83 5.41
CA GLU A 95 14.34 19.00 5.16
C GLU A 95 14.40 17.77 6.07
N LYS A 96 13.62 17.75 7.16
CA LYS A 96 13.57 16.62 8.09
C LYS A 96 12.74 15.48 7.46
N LEU A 97 13.35 14.30 7.42
CA LEU A 97 12.77 13.10 6.83
C LEU A 97 12.36 12.13 7.94
N ALA A 98 11.13 11.61 7.85
CA ALA A 98 10.69 10.53 8.71
C ALA A 98 10.87 9.20 7.96
N TYR A 99 11.68 8.31 8.53
CA TYR A 99 11.86 6.96 8.00
C TYR A 99 10.75 6.07 8.53
N VAL A 100 10.09 5.36 7.63
CA VAL A 100 8.97 4.50 7.94
C VAL A 100 9.19 3.13 7.34
N LYS A 101 9.03 2.09 8.15
CA LYS A 101 9.00 0.70 7.70
C LYS A 101 7.57 0.18 7.82
N VAL A 102 7.16 -0.62 6.85
CA VAL A 102 5.91 -1.37 6.98
C VAL A 102 6.23 -2.70 7.65
N VAL A 103 5.66 -2.93 8.83
CA VAL A 103 5.81 -4.17 9.59
C VAL A 103 4.47 -4.87 9.74
N ARG A 104 4.46 -6.21 9.73
CA ARG A 104 3.24 -6.97 9.98
C ARG A 104 3.12 -7.30 11.46
N VAL A 105 1.96 -6.97 12.04
CA VAL A 105 1.57 -7.32 13.39
C VAL A 105 0.30 -8.15 13.28
N GLY A 106 0.44 -9.48 13.36
CA GLY A 106 -0.63 -10.42 13.04
C GLY A 106 -1.09 -10.28 11.58
N HIS A 107 -2.39 -10.09 11.37
CA HIS A 107 -2.99 -9.93 10.04
C HIS A 107 -2.93 -8.48 9.49
N ARG A 108 -2.37 -7.53 10.25
CA ARG A 108 -2.38 -6.10 9.89
C ARG A 108 -0.98 -5.62 9.53
N ALA A 109 -0.87 -4.76 8.53
CA ALA A 109 0.35 -3.98 8.31
C ALA A 109 0.28 -2.65 9.06
N VAL A 110 1.32 -2.37 9.83
CA VAL A 110 1.47 -1.19 10.68
C VAL A 110 2.74 -0.47 10.26
N PHE A 111 2.76 0.85 10.41
CA PHE A 111 3.97 1.63 10.21
C PHE A 111 4.81 1.61 11.48
N ALA A 112 6.05 1.14 11.37
CA ALA A 112 7.11 1.38 12.32
C ALA A 112 7.84 2.66 11.92
N VAL A 113 7.76 3.69 12.77
CA VAL A 113 8.25 5.04 12.47
C VAL A 113 9.49 5.31 13.27
N THR A 114 10.51 5.86 12.62
CA THR A 114 11.71 6.40 13.27
C THR A 114 11.54 7.89 13.49
N CYS A 115 11.83 8.35 14.71
CA CYS A 115 11.71 9.74 15.10
C CYS A 115 12.66 10.62 14.26
N PRO A 116 12.16 11.66 13.57
CA PRO A 116 13.01 12.55 12.76
C PRO A 116 13.90 13.48 13.61
N PHE A 117 13.69 13.52 14.93
CA PHE A 117 14.43 14.37 15.87
C PHE A 117 15.54 13.63 16.60
N CYS A 118 15.22 12.49 17.22
CA CYS A 118 16.18 11.71 18.02
C CYS A 118 16.63 10.39 17.38
N GLY A 119 16.01 9.95 16.28
CA GLY A 119 16.38 8.69 15.62
C GLY A 119 15.84 7.43 16.29
N ASP A 120 15.14 7.55 17.42
CA ASP A 120 14.56 6.40 18.12
C ASP A 120 13.31 5.85 17.44
N GLY A 121 12.98 4.59 17.73
CA GLY A 121 11.68 4.02 17.37
C GLY A 121 10.53 4.76 18.06
N MET A 122 9.44 4.94 17.32
CA MET A 122 8.22 5.57 17.85
C MET A 122 7.10 4.55 18.02
N GLU A 123 6.29 4.73 19.06
CA GLU A 123 5.11 3.93 19.35
C GLU A 123 3.84 4.66 18.93
N GLN A 124 2.85 3.89 18.45
CA GLN A 124 1.57 4.46 18.05
C GLN A 124 0.72 4.80 19.28
N PHE A 125 0.11 5.99 19.30
CA PHE A 125 -0.83 6.38 20.35
C PHE A 125 -2.16 6.88 19.77
N VAL A 126 -3.22 6.64 20.52
CA VAL A 126 -4.58 7.15 20.21
C VAL A 126 -4.89 8.20 21.28
N LEU A 127 -5.20 9.43 20.86
CA LEU A 127 -5.64 10.45 21.83
C LEU A 127 -7.05 10.08 22.33
N SER A 128 -7.16 9.93 23.64
CA SER A 128 -8.45 9.86 24.32
C SER A 128 -9.16 11.21 24.18
N GLY A 129 -10.34 11.24 23.55
CA GLY A 129 -11.27 12.37 23.60
C GLY A 129 -11.40 13.26 22.35
N LYS A 130 -10.39 13.41 21.49
CA LYS A 130 -10.51 14.20 20.24
C LYS A 130 -10.48 13.27 19.03
N ARG A 131 -11.56 13.26 18.25
CA ARG A 131 -11.61 12.51 16.98
C ARG A 131 -10.45 12.99 16.10
N GLY A 132 -9.44 12.14 15.94
CA GLY A 132 -8.39 12.36 14.94
C GLY A 132 -9.03 12.35 13.55
N ASP A 133 -8.33 12.93 12.57
CA ASP A 133 -8.71 12.70 11.19
C ASP A 133 -8.74 11.20 10.94
N LYS A 134 -9.78 10.70 10.25
CA LYS A 134 -10.06 9.26 10.13
C LYS A 134 -8.86 8.42 9.67
N ASN A 135 -7.90 9.04 8.97
CA ASN A 135 -6.73 8.39 8.42
C ASN A 135 -5.39 8.87 9.01
N GLU A 136 -5.41 9.69 10.07
CA GLU A 136 -4.21 10.15 10.76
C GLU A 136 -3.75 9.10 11.78
N LYS A 137 -2.48 8.69 11.67
CA LYS A 137 -1.83 7.80 12.64
C LYS A 137 -0.78 8.58 13.41
N ARG A 138 -0.86 8.57 14.74
CA ARG A 138 0.03 9.38 15.61
C ARG A 138 1.02 8.51 16.35
N TYR A 139 2.24 9.04 16.48
CA TYR A 139 3.40 8.36 17.03
C TYR A 139 4.11 9.24 18.05
N PHE A 140 4.62 8.66 19.13
CA PHE A 140 5.46 9.34 20.11
C PHE A 140 6.75 8.56 20.35
N CYS A 141 7.83 9.25 20.71
CA CYS A 141 9.06 8.61 21.18
C CYS A 141 9.23 8.77 22.71
N GLY A 142 10.14 8.02 23.32
CA GLY A 142 10.42 8.08 24.75
C GLY A 142 10.91 9.45 25.26
N VAL A 143 11.50 10.27 24.38
CA VAL A 143 11.93 11.65 24.68
C VAL A 143 10.74 12.64 24.71
N GLY A 144 9.58 12.25 24.16
CA GLY A 144 8.37 13.09 24.12
C GLY A 144 8.11 13.80 22.78
N HIS A 145 8.91 13.55 21.74
CA HIS A 145 8.58 14.03 20.39
C HIS A 145 7.34 13.33 19.84
N ARG A 146 6.53 14.05 19.07
CA ARG A 146 5.29 13.54 18.47
C ARG A 146 5.32 13.75 16.97
N VAL A 147 4.82 12.75 16.24
CA VAL A 147 4.73 12.77 14.78
C VAL A 147 3.39 12.20 14.35
N SER A 148 2.74 12.84 13.39
CA SER A 148 1.48 12.38 12.81
C SER A 148 1.66 12.05 11.34
N ILE A 149 1.40 10.81 10.96
CA ILE A 149 1.39 10.36 9.58
C ILE A 149 -0.01 10.55 9.02
N THR A 150 -0.10 11.26 7.90
CA THR A 150 -1.36 11.57 7.22
C THR A 150 -1.25 11.24 5.73
N PRO A 151 -2.27 10.57 5.15
CA PRO A 151 -2.32 10.38 3.71
C PRO A 151 -2.68 11.70 3.04
N ARG A 152 -2.06 11.95 1.88
CA ARG A 152 -2.39 13.07 1.01
C ARG A 152 -3.45 12.66 -0.01
N PRO A 153 -4.20 13.62 -0.57
CA PRO A 153 -5.19 13.35 -1.63
C PRO A 153 -4.56 12.70 -2.87
N GLU A 154 -3.29 12.98 -3.13
CA GLU A 154 -2.49 12.42 -4.24
C GLU A 154 -2.05 10.96 -4.02
N GLY A 155 -2.46 10.33 -2.91
CA GLY A 155 -2.12 8.94 -2.59
C GLY A 155 -0.74 8.76 -1.95
N SER A 156 0.03 9.82 -1.75
CA SER A 156 1.30 9.80 -1.01
C SER A 156 1.08 9.96 0.50
N PHE A 157 2.08 9.64 1.31
CA PHE A 157 2.07 9.86 2.76
C PHE A 157 3.00 10.99 3.15
N GLY A 158 2.60 11.74 4.18
CA GLY A 158 3.39 12.79 4.77
C GLY A 158 3.37 12.74 6.29
N TRP A 159 4.36 13.37 6.91
CA TRP A 159 4.41 13.53 8.37
C TRP A 159 4.26 15.00 8.76
N LYS A 160 3.67 15.25 9.93
CA LYS A 160 3.56 16.58 10.54
C LYS A 160 3.75 16.49 12.05
#